data_AF-A0A959EWG2-F1
#
_entry.id   AF-A0A959EWG2-F1
#
_cell.length_a   1.000
_cell.length_b   1.000
_cell.length_c   1.000
_cell.angle_alpha   90.00
_cell.angle_beta   90.00
_cell.angle_gamma   90.00
#
_symmetry.space_group_name_H-M   'P 1'
#
loop_
_entity.id
_entity.type
_entity.pdbx_description
1 polymer ?
#
loop_
_entity_poly.entity_id
_entity_poly.type
_entity_poly.pdbx_seq_one_letter_code
_entity_poly.pdbx_strand_id
1 'polypeptide(L)'
;AGGNVNEYSYTLEYNYYKDEETTADFATTTVLTVDGEKVTLPFKAGAYYNLPKVDGSFFNVLDFGLNAGMSLYLNRSLFVGARFTYGLADVTNNDYDYSQLELDGNNQRIPRADTDRNLSIQTSVGFSF
;
A
#
# COMPACT_ATOMS: atom_id res chain seq x y z
N ALA A 1 -15.19 31.35 -14.21
CA ALA A 1 -16.17 31.32 -13.11
C ALA A 1 -16.13 29.93 -12.51
N GLY A 2 -15.65 29.78 -11.27
CA GLY A 2 -15.62 28.48 -10.59
C GLY A 2 -17.01 28.13 -10.08
N GLY A 3 -17.67 27.18 -10.72
CA GLY A 3 -18.93 26.63 -10.22
C GLY A 3 -18.69 25.82 -8.95
N ASN A 4 -19.66 25.83 -8.02
CA ASN A 4 -19.65 24.88 -6.91
C ASN A 4 -19.74 23.46 -7.48
N VAL A 5 -18.70 22.66 -7.26
CA VAL A 5 -18.75 21.22 -7.51
C VAL A 5 -19.49 20.61 -6.33
N ASN A 6 -20.63 19.97 -6.58
CA ASN A 6 -21.31 19.20 -5.55
C ASN A 6 -20.36 18.13 -5.01
N GLU A 7 -20.38 17.92 -3.69
CA GLU A 7 -19.61 16.85 -3.08
C GLU A 7 -19.94 15.53 -3.77
N TYR A 8 -18.89 14.85 -4.22
CA TYR A 8 -18.99 13.55 -4.87
C TYR A 8 -18.21 12.54 -4.04
N SER A 9 -18.85 11.42 -3.74
CA SER A 9 -18.27 10.31 -3.00
C SER A 9 -18.41 9.03 -3.81
N TYR A 10 -17.35 8.23 -3.87
CA TYR A 10 -17.36 6.89 -4.43
C TYR A 10 -16.56 5.95 -3.54
N THR A 11 -16.80 4.65 -3.68
CA THR A 11 -16.19 3.63 -2.82
C THR A 11 -14.89 3.14 -3.43
N LEU A 12 -13.84 3.10 -2.61
CA LEU A 12 -12.59 2.42 -2.93
C LEU A 12 -12.59 1.06 -2.24
N GLU A 13 -12.56 -0.03 -3.01
CA GLU A 13 -12.51 -1.38 -2.48
C GLU A 13 -11.31 -2.09 -3.11
N TYR A 14 -10.18 -1.98 -2.43
CA TYR A 14 -8.91 -2.44 -2.98
C TYR A 14 -8.66 -3.90 -2.65
N ASN A 15 -8.44 -4.70 -3.69
CA ASN A 15 -7.86 -6.03 -3.59
C ASN A 15 -6.60 -6.12 -4.45
N TYR A 16 -5.47 -5.73 -3.87
CA TYR A 16 -4.18 -5.69 -4.55
C TYR A 16 -3.68 -7.03 -5.11
N TYR A 17 -4.27 -8.16 -4.72
CA TYR A 17 -3.89 -9.49 -5.22
C TYR A 17 -4.83 -10.07 -6.27
N LYS A 18 -6.01 -9.48 -6.47
CA LYS A 18 -7.03 -10.03 -7.38
C LYS A 18 -7.59 -9.02 -8.36
N ASP A 19 -7.53 -7.73 -8.03
CA ASP A 19 -7.99 -6.70 -8.95
C ASP A 19 -7.09 -6.67 -10.18
N GLU A 20 -7.70 -6.49 -11.34
CA GLU A 20 -7.03 -6.29 -12.62
C GLU A 20 -7.10 -4.81 -13.03
N GLU A 21 -6.43 -4.44 -14.11
CA GLU A 21 -6.58 -3.10 -14.69
C GLU A 21 -8.06 -2.76 -14.91
N THR A 22 -8.41 -1.49 -14.76
CA THR A 22 -9.77 -0.98 -15.05
C THR A 22 -10.92 -1.62 -14.24
N THR A 23 -10.62 -2.39 -13.18
CA THR A 23 -11.63 -2.94 -12.27
C THR A 23 -12.40 -1.80 -11.58
N ALA A 24 -13.59 -1.48 -12.09
CA ALA A 24 -14.47 -0.46 -11.54
C ALA A 24 -15.92 -0.75 -11.91
N ASP A 25 -16.84 -0.35 -11.03
CA ASP A 25 -18.28 -0.42 -11.24
C ASP A 25 -18.82 0.95 -11.65
N PHE A 26 -19.33 1.01 -12.87
CA PHE A 26 -19.97 2.18 -13.46
C PHE A 26 -21.50 2.05 -13.51
N ALA A 27 -22.12 1.09 -12.81
CA ALA A 27 -23.58 0.92 -12.80
C ALA A 27 -24.31 2.17 -12.32
N THR A 28 -23.69 2.93 -11.41
CA THR A 28 -24.05 4.32 -11.12
C THR A 28 -22.81 5.17 -11.42
N THR A 29 -22.91 6.15 -12.30
CA THR A 29 -21.79 7.07 -12.57
C THR A 29 -22.15 8.48 -12.16
N THR A 30 -21.13 9.24 -11.78
CA THR A 30 -21.26 10.69 -11.69
C THR A 30 -20.36 11.32 -12.73
N VAL A 31 -20.93 12.26 -13.48
CA VAL A 31 -20.19 13.05 -14.47
C VAL A 31 -19.86 14.38 -13.83
N LEU A 32 -18.58 14.60 -13.53
CA LEU A 32 -18.07 15.90 -13.11
C LEU A 32 -17.66 16.70 -14.34
N THR A 33 -17.82 18.01 -14.28
CA THR A 33 -17.25 18.92 -15.29
C THR A 33 -16.10 19.68 -14.64
N VAL A 34 -14.87 19.38 -15.07
CA VAL A 34 -13.64 20.01 -14.59
C VAL A 34 -13.05 20.78 -15.76
N ASP A 35 -12.90 22.09 -15.63
CA ASP A 35 -12.38 22.98 -16.69
C ASP A 35 -13.07 22.85 -18.07
N GLY A 36 -14.36 22.48 -18.07
CA GLY A 36 -15.16 22.27 -19.28
C GLY A 36 -15.08 20.86 -19.87
N GLU A 37 -14.22 20.00 -19.31
CA GLU A 37 -14.12 18.58 -19.65
C GLU A 37 -15.02 17.74 -18.75
N LYS A 38 -15.72 16.76 -19.35
CA LYS A 38 -16.57 15.82 -18.60
C LYS A 38 -15.74 14.62 -18.17
N VAL A 39 -15.58 14.46 -16.85
CA VAL A 39 -14.93 13.31 -16.22
C VAL A 39 -16.00 12.39 -15.64
N THR A 40 -16.08 11.16 -16.14
CA THR A 40 -16.99 10.14 -15.61
C THR A 40 -16.29 9.34 -14.53
N LEU A 41 -16.84 9.38 -13.31
CA LEU A 41 -16.31 8.64 -12.16
C LEU A 41 -17.17 7.41 -11.83
N PRO A 42 -16.54 6.28 -11.46
CA PRO A 42 -17.24 5.05 -11.10
C PRO A 42 -17.86 5.14 -9.71
N PHE A 43 -18.92 4.38 -9.45
CA PHE A 43 -19.48 4.23 -8.11
C PHE A 43 -18.57 3.45 -7.16
N LYS A 44 -17.83 2.47 -7.70
CA LYS A 44 -16.84 1.68 -6.97
C LYS A 44 -15.59 1.49 -7.83
N ALA A 45 -14.42 1.64 -7.24
CA ALA A 45 -13.14 1.44 -7.94
C ALA A 45 -12.23 0.48 -7.17
N GLY A 46 -11.62 -0.46 -7.92
CA GLY A 46 -10.60 -1.38 -7.43
C GLY A 46 -9.20 -0.75 -7.41
N ALA A 47 -8.21 -1.52 -6.97
CA ALA A 47 -6.85 -1.05 -6.70
C ALA A 47 -6.14 -0.45 -7.93
N TYR A 48 -6.42 -0.99 -9.12
CA TYR A 48 -5.71 -0.64 -10.37
C TYR A 48 -6.62 -0.02 -11.44
N TYR A 49 -7.78 0.51 -11.05
CA TYR A 49 -8.79 0.99 -12.00
C TYR A 49 -8.30 2.09 -12.95
N ASN A 50 -7.30 2.86 -12.53
CA ASN A 50 -6.74 4.00 -13.25
C ASN A 50 -5.38 3.69 -13.91
N LEU A 51 -4.99 2.41 -13.93
CA LEU A 51 -3.76 1.96 -14.58
C LEU A 51 -4.07 1.37 -15.96
N PRO A 52 -3.26 1.68 -16.98
CA PRO A 52 -3.44 1.12 -18.33
C PRO A 52 -3.04 -0.35 -18.41
N LYS A 53 -2.21 -0.83 -17.48
CA LYS A 53 -1.73 -2.21 -17.38
C LYS A 53 -1.34 -2.50 -15.92
N VAL A 54 -1.63 -3.70 -15.46
CA VAL A 54 -1.14 -4.27 -14.20
C VAL A 54 0.03 -5.21 -14.51
N ASP A 55 1.14 -5.05 -13.78
CA ASP A 55 2.28 -5.95 -13.78
C ASP A 55 2.55 -6.44 -12.35
N GLY A 56 2.03 -7.62 -12.02
CA GLY A 56 2.08 -8.17 -10.65
C GLY A 56 1.18 -7.44 -9.64
N SER A 57 1.30 -7.78 -8.36
CA SER A 57 0.57 -7.13 -7.27
C SER A 57 1.36 -5.95 -6.67
N PHE A 58 0.65 -4.98 -6.09
CA PHE A 58 1.23 -3.83 -5.39
C PHE A 58 2.12 -4.26 -4.22
N PHE A 59 1.71 -5.30 -3.50
CA PHE A 59 2.49 -5.90 -2.42
C PHE A 59 3.18 -7.18 -2.89
N ASN A 60 4.41 -7.36 -2.47
CA ASN A 60 5.14 -8.61 -2.69
C ASN A 60 4.56 -9.72 -1.80
N VAL A 61 4.26 -10.87 -2.41
CA VAL A 61 3.62 -12.02 -1.71
C VAL A 61 4.59 -12.73 -0.76
N LEU A 62 5.87 -12.76 -1.12
CA LEU A 62 6.92 -13.42 -0.35
C LEU A 62 7.86 -12.38 0.24
N ASP A 63 8.08 -12.47 1.54
CA ASP A 63 9.11 -11.71 2.25
C ASP A 63 10.16 -12.64 2.84
N PHE A 64 11.32 -12.07 3.17
CA PHE A 64 12.33 -12.73 3.97
C PHE A 64 13.01 -11.70 4.86
N GLY A 65 13.50 -12.16 6.01
CA GLY A 65 14.07 -11.27 7.02
C GLY A 65 15.00 -12.01 7.97
N LEU A 66 15.74 -11.21 8.73
CA LEU A 66 16.61 -11.67 9.80
C LEU A 66 15.86 -11.63 11.13
N ASN A 67 16.03 -12.69 11.92
CA ASN A 67 15.53 -12.76 13.27
C ASN A 67 16.67 -13.03 14.26
N ALA A 68 16.82 -12.16 15.25
CA ALA A 68 17.83 -12.29 16.30
C ALA A 68 17.16 -12.17 17.67
N GLY A 69 17.54 -13.04 18.60
CA GLY A 69 16.98 -13.04 19.96
C GLY A 69 18.06 -13.27 21.01
N MET A 70 17.86 -12.65 22.17
CA MET A 70 18.66 -12.90 23.37
C MET A 70 17.76 -13.09 24.59
N SER A 71 18.18 -13.94 25.51
CA SER A 71 17.49 -14.18 26.78
C SER A 71 18.47 -14.13 27.93
N LEU A 72 18.12 -13.39 28.98
CA LEU A 72 18.88 -13.27 30.23
C LEU A 72 18.07 -13.95 31.34
N TYR A 73 18.63 -15.02 31.89
CA TYR A 73 18.03 -15.76 32.99
C TYR A 73 18.32 -15.05 34.32
N LEU A 74 17.26 -14.57 34.98
CA LEU A 74 17.34 -13.92 36.29
C LEU A 74 17.45 -14.96 37.41
N ASN A 75 16.83 -16.13 37.22
CA ASN A 75 17.00 -17.31 38.05
C ASN A 75 16.74 -18.59 37.21
N ARG A 76 16.73 -19.76 37.85
CA ARG A 76 16.53 -21.06 37.18
C ARG A 76 15.23 -21.14 36.36
N SER A 77 14.23 -20.34 36.71
CA SER A 77 12.89 -20.42 36.15
C SER A 77 12.38 -19.13 35.52
N LEU A 78 13.06 -17.99 35.68
CA LEU A 78 12.61 -16.69 35.18
C LEU A 78 13.67 -16.09 34.26
N PHE A 79 13.26 -15.67 33.07
CA PHE A 79 14.13 -14.94 32.13
C PHE A 79 13.44 -13.71 31.55
N VAL A 80 14.26 -12.75 31.13
CA VAL A 80 13.85 -11.63 30.29
C VAL A 80 14.43 -11.84 28.89
N GLY A 81 13.62 -11.63 27.86
CA GLY A 81 13.99 -11.81 26.47
C GLY A 81 13.93 -10.50 25.69
N ALA A 82 14.77 -10.37 24.67
CA ALA A 82 14.64 -9.36 23.64
C ALA A 82 14.78 -10.03 22.27
N ARG A 83 13.93 -9.64 21.33
CA ARG A 83 13.91 -10.13 19.95
C ARG A 83 13.88 -8.96 18.98
N PHE A 84 14.72 -9.06 17.96
CA PHE A 84 14.84 -8.12 16.86
C PHE A 84 14.46 -8.84 15.56
N THR A 85 13.62 -8.21 14.75
CA THR A 85 13.21 -8.70 13.43
C THR A 85 13.43 -7.60 12.41
N TYR A 86 14.10 -7.91 11.31
CA TYR A 86 14.38 -6.99 10.22
C TYR A 86 14.11 -7.63 8.86
N GLY A 87 13.24 -7.01 8.07
CA GLY A 87 12.90 -7.43 6.71
C GLY A 87 14.03 -7.07 5.75
N LEU A 88 14.37 -8.00 4.87
CA LEU A 88 15.39 -7.83 3.84
C LEU A 88 14.78 -7.63 2.45
N ALA A 89 13.59 -8.19 2.23
CA ALA A 89 12.79 -7.96 1.03
C ALA A 89 12.05 -6.62 1.12
N ASP A 90 11.80 -6.04 -0.06
CA ASP A 90 10.89 -4.89 -0.20
C ASP A 90 9.43 -5.35 -0.07
N VAL A 91 8.61 -4.60 0.63
CA VAL A 91 7.19 -4.93 0.84
C VAL A 91 6.35 -4.51 -0.36
N THR A 92 6.74 -3.43 -1.03
CA THR A 92 6.02 -2.84 -2.17
C THR A 92 6.70 -3.21 -3.50
N ASN A 93 5.92 -3.29 -4.56
CA ASN A 93 6.46 -3.39 -5.91
C ASN A 93 6.66 -1.98 -6.48
N ASN A 94 7.92 -1.67 -6.82
CA ASN A 94 8.35 -0.40 -7.40
C ASN A 94 7.64 -0.04 -8.71
N ASP A 95 7.08 -1.02 -9.43
CA ASP A 95 6.27 -0.76 -10.63
C ASP A 95 5.01 0.08 -10.33
N TYR A 96 4.58 0.11 -9.07
CA TYR A 96 3.43 0.87 -8.60
C TYR A 96 3.78 2.04 -7.68
N ASP A 97 5.06 2.30 -7.44
CA ASP A 97 5.48 3.46 -6.67
C ASP A 97 5.68 4.67 -7.59
N TYR A 98 4.78 5.63 -7.47
CA TYR A 98 4.81 6.89 -8.21
C TYR A 98 4.36 8.05 -7.34
N SER A 99 4.83 9.26 -7.68
CA SER A 99 4.39 10.49 -7.02
C SER A 99 2.89 10.69 -7.20
N GLN A 100 2.18 10.93 -6.10
CA GLN A 100 0.76 11.33 -6.10
C GLN A 100 0.57 12.85 -6.12
N LEU A 101 1.67 13.61 -6.03
CA LEU A 101 1.64 15.07 -5.89
C LEU A 101 2.05 15.78 -7.18
N GLU A 102 2.83 15.12 -8.02
CA GLU A 102 3.47 15.74 -9.18
C GLU A 102 3.52 14.76 -10.36
N LEU A 103 3.27 15.30 -11.55
CA LEU A 103 3.51 14.64 -12.83
C LEU A 103 4.74 15.28 -13.48
N ASP A 104 5.42 14.54 -14.34
CA ASP A 104 6.56 15.08 -15.08
C ASP A 104 6.12 16.15 -16.11
N GLY A 105 7.10 16.76 -16.80
CA GLY A 105 6.83 17.77 -17.84
C GLY A 105 6.02 17.27 -19.05
N ASN A 106 5.73 15.97 -19.14
CA ASN A 106 4.94 15.33 -20.18
C ASN A 106 3.62 14.74 -19.62
N ASN A 107 3.19 15.17 -18.43
CA ASN A 107 2.01 14.68 -17.71
C ASN A 107 2.04 13.17 -17.43
N GLN A 108 3.22 12.56 -17.30
CA GLN A 108 3.38 11.17 -16.91
C GLN A 108 3.65 11.05 -15.41
N ARG A 109 3.34 9.88 -14.85
CA ARG A 109 3.62 9.56 -13.45
C ARG A 109 5.13 9.50 -13.24
N ILE A 110 5.62 10.15 -12.18
CA ILE A 110 7.04 10.11 -11.80
C ILE A 110 7.27 8.85 -10.95
N PRO A 111 8.05 7.85 -11.41
CA PRO A 111 8.33 6.67 -10.63
C PRO A 111 9.18 7.03 -9.41
N ARG A 112 8.94 6.32 -8.32
CA ARG A 112 9.74 6.35 -7.11
C ARG A 112 10.20 4.91 -6.85
N ALA A 113 11.41 4.79 -6.34
CA ALA A 113 12.02 3.50 -6.02
C ALA A 113 12.59 3.64 -4.61
N ASP A 114 11.71 3.90 -3.65
CA ASP A 114 12.07 3.82 -2.24
C ASP A 114 12.20 2.34 -1.81
N THR A 115 12.42 2.12 -0.52
CA THR A 115 12.65 0.77 -0.01
C THR A 115 11.87 0.61 1.28
N ASP A 116 10.81 -0.20 1.21
CA ASP A 116 9.88 -0.41 2.30
C ASP A 116 10.17 -1.75 2.98
N ARG A 117 10.68 -1.69 4.23
CA ARG A 117 11.07 -2.90 4.99
C ARG A 117 10.40 -2.96 6.34
N ASN A 118 10.15 -4.19 6.80
CA ASN A 118 9.64 -4.42 8.15
C ASN A 118 10.75 -4.30 9.22
N LEU A 119 10.40 -3.73 10.38
CA LEU A 119 11.28 -3.63 11.54
C LEU A 119 10.45 -3.83 12.81
N SER A 120 10.88 -4.74 13.69
CA SER A 120 10.20 -5.00 14.96
C SER A 120 11.20 -5.28 16.08
N ILE A 121 10.97 -4.65 17.23
CA ILE A 121 11.69 -4.88 18.48
C ILE A 121 10.67 -5.35 19.52
N GLN A 122 10.94 -6.47 20.17
CA GLN A 122 10.05 -7.07 21.16
C GLN A 122 10.84 -7.41 22.42
N THR A 123 10.26 -7.15 23.58
CA THR A 123 10.79 -7.57 24.88
C THR A 123 9.78 -8.48 25.57
N SER A 124 10.26 -9.49 26.28
CA SER A 124 9.39 -10.46 26.95
C SER A 124 9.91 -10.83 28.35
N VAL A 125 8.99 -11.32 29.18
CA VAL A 125 9.29 -11.99 30.45
C VAL A 125 8.72 -13.40 30.34
N GLY A 126 9.52 -14.43 30.65
CA GLY A 126 9.11 -15.82 30.48
C GLY A 126 9.55 -16.70 31.64
N PHE A 127 8.84 -17.82 31.79
CA PHE A 127 9.18 -18.86 32.75
C PHE A 127 9.70 -20.12 32.04
N SER A 128 10.76 -20.73 32.58
CA SER A 128 11.31 -22.02 32.14
C SER A 128 11.11 -23.04 33.25
N PHE A 129 10.57 -24.21 32.92
CA PHE A 129 10.27 -25.30 33.86
C PHE A 129 11.18 -26.50 33.63
#